data_AF-A0A1Y3DLC0-F1
#
_entry.id   AF-A0A1Y3DLC0-F1
#
_cell.length_a   1.000
_cell.length_b   1.000
_cell.length_c   1.000
_cell.angle_alpha   90.00
_cell.angle_beta   90.00
_cell.angle_gamma   90.00
#
_symmetry.space_group_name_H-M   'P 1'
#
loop_
_entity.id
_entity.type
_entity.pdbx_description
1 polymer ?
#
loop_
_entity_poly.entity_id
_entity_poly.type
_entity_poly.pdbx_seq_one_letter_code
_entity_poly.pdbx_strand_id
1 'polypeptide(L)'
;MAKVRFNRQSYRQQGLAHARFFSHARFFARARFFAHAKFEKNTKFGEELLKYHHEQYVDKAHRRPDLYLKGNENKHAHDNRLRRNIPFVYSNEVKNLAELKGNPFTLVNVKNENDESFGVATFNPYSLITARIISTNALFSVNVNFFVERLKKALAWRSKMVEGGKRVNWGGGLSTNEASKSGVAPTGGIPSKDTAISPIGEIPPNQNYPLSEVPLLPSDTSYRLINGEGDNIPGLIIDRYHDYVSIQHLTLGMELLAATINEAVMEVLNPKVILFRNDNKERLNERLHIYKKIVHGKLPEQVILKENNCFFFIDMLNSPNTGWFHNRRHLRQLISDYAYDKKVLDLFSYVGSFGIQCSKKGKAKKVLCVEKDRKFTNLAEESAYMNNLRNKDIEFVCSDAITFLENCKELFDIVILDPPNLIPTSKFISSGSQRYLHIIRLATNCISSNGLLLIIFSNKLCSYQDHINIINESFVDSNRTVKIVGQGRGSPDHPANLSLYQFSDFYWFLLQLCP
;
A
#
# COMPACT_ATOMS: atom_id res chain seq x y z
N MET A 1 36.46 -13.16 -53.42
CA MET A 1 37.47 -12.13 -53.03
C MET A 1 37.43 -12.01 -51.51
N ALA A 2 38.01 -12.86 -50.68
CA ALA A 2 39.41 -13.29 -50.54
C ALA A 2 40.39 -12.10 -50.40
N LYS A 3 40.77 -11.78 -49.16
CA LYS A 3 42.18 -11.61 -48.78
C LYS A 3 42.40 -11.70 -47.27
N VAL A 4 42.93 -12.85 -46.91
CA VAL A 4 43.69 -13.19 -45.70
C VAL A 4 45.13 -12.64 -45.85
N ARG A 5 45.82 -12.37 -44.72
CA ARG A 5 47.22 -12.75 -44.38
C ARG A 5 47.94 -11.68 -43.56
N PHE A 6 48.86 -11.96 -42.63
CA PHE A 6 49.25 -13.10 -41.77
C PHE A 6 50.52 -12.64 -41.01
N ASN A 7 50.84 -13.32 -39.89
CA ASN A 7 52.15 -13.53 -39.20
C ASN A 7 52.24 -12.96 -37.77
N ARG A 8 52.41 -13.81 -36.72
CA ARG A 8 53.57 -14.66 -36.30
C ARG A 8 54.80 -13.78 -35.96
N GLN A 9 55.49 -13.86 -34.81
CA GLN A 9 55.77 -14.98 -33.88
C GLN A 9 56.52 -14.46 -32.63
N SER A 10 56.31 -15.14 -31.48
CA SER A 10 57.18 -15.44 -30.31
C SER A 10 58.35 -14.53 -29.85
N TYR A 11 58.53 -14.36 -28.53
CA TYR A 11 59.64 -14.94 -27.75
C TYR A 11 59.41 -14.87 -26.22
N ARG A 12 60.15 -15.72 -25.50
CA ARG A 12 59.99 -16.26 -24.14
C ARG A 12 60.68 -15.45 -23.02
N GLN A 13 60.07 -15.55 -21.82
CA GLN A 13 60.66 -15.82 -20.48
C GLN A 13 61.39 -14.76 -19.62
N GLN A 14 60.94 -14.77 -18.34
CA GLN A 14 61.63 -14.62 -17.04
C GLN A 14 61.81 -13.23 -16.40
N GLY A 15 61.35 -13.13 -15.14
CA GLY A 15 61.63 -12.05 -14.19
C GLY A 15 60.62 -11.98 -13.04
N LEU A 16 60.98 -12.49 -11.86
CA LEU A 16 60.18 -12.69 -10.66
C LEU A 16 59.83 -11.40 -9.87
N ALA A 17 58.70 -11.49 -9.16
CA ALA A 17 58.40 -10.93 -7.83
C ALA A 17 58.31 -9.40 -7.64
N HIS A 18 57.09 -8.89 -7.47
CA HIS A 18 56.65 -8.32 -6.18
C HIS A 18 55.12 -8.37 -6.06
N ALA A 19 54.67 -8.60 -4.84
CA ALA A 19 53.39 -9.19 -4.48
C ALA A 19 52.30 -8.16 -4.15
N ARG A 20 51.03 -8.57 -4.41
CA ARG A 20 49.82 -8.34 -3.58
C ARG A 20 49.28 -6.88 -3.55
N PHE A 21 48.01 -6.56 -3.71
CA PHE A 21 46.72 -7.24 -3.55
C PHE A 21 45.71 -6.42 -4.37
N PHE A 22 45.07 -6.96 -5.40
CA PHE A 22 43.73 -6.55 -5.89
C PHE A 22 43.23 -7.60 -6.88
N SER A 23 42.66 -8.66 -6.34
CA SER A 23 41.78 -9.56 -7.08
C SER A 23 40.64 -9.91 -6.16
N HIS A 24 39.43 -9.45 -6.47
CA HIS A 24 38.25 -10.29 -6.65
C HIS A 24 37.23 -9.47 -7.44
N ALA A 25 37.15 -9.81 -8.72
CA ALA A 25 36.20 -9.29 -9.67
C ALA A 25 34.86 -10.04 -9.56
N ARG A 26 33.79 -9.37 -10.00
CA ARG A 26 32.57 -9.92 -10.59
C ARG A 26 31.64 -10.72 -9.68
N PHE A 27 30.57 -10.04 -9.26
CA PHE A 27 29.22 -10.61 -9.31
C PHE A 27 28.21 -9.51 -9.69
N PHE A 28 28.29 -9.01 -10.93
CA PHE A 28 27.17 -8.28 -11.53
C PHE A 28 26.09 -9.29 -11.87
N ALA A 29 25.13 -9.49 -10.96
CA ALA A 29 23.89 -10.16 -11.30
C ALA A 29 23.19 -9.33 -12.39
N ARG A 30 22.88 -9.95 -13.53
CA ARG A 30 22.08 -9.35 -14.61
C ARG A 30 20.70 -8.94 -14.07
N ALA A 31 20.58 -7.70 -13.61
CA ALA A 31 19.29 -7.08 -13.35
C ALA A 31 18.60 -6.82 -14.69
N ARG A 32 17.44 -7.47 -14.92
CA ARG A 32 16.58 -7.16 -16.07
C ARG A 32 15.73 -5.95 -15.73
N PHE A 33 16.04 -4.81 -16.33
CA PHE A 33 15.17 -3.63 -16.33
C PHE A 33 14.13 -3.78 -17.44
N PHE A 34 12.84 -3.65 -17.09
CA PHE A 34 11.75 -3.61 -18.06
C PHE A 34 11.25 -2.17 -18.17
N ALA A 35 11.65 -1.46 -19.22
CA ALA A 35 11.17 -0.10 -19.52
C ALA A 35 10.06 -0.12 -20.58
N HIS A 36 9.06 0.75 -20.45
CA HIS A 36 8.07 1.02 -21.50
C HIS A 36 8.33 2.43 -22.08
N ALA A 37 8.69 2.48 -23.37
CA ALA A 37 9.23 3.62 -24.11
C ALA A 37 8.31 4.88 -24.23
N LYS A 38 7.12 4.90 -23.62
CA LYS A 38 6.14 5.99 -23.80
C LYS A 38 6.25 7.13 -22.79
N PHE A 39 7.02 6.96 -21.70
CA PHE A 39 7.00 7.87 -20.54
C PHE A 39 8.22 8.79 -20.38
N GLU A 40 9.24 8.66 -21.23
CA GLU A 40 10.50 9.40 -21.11
C GLU A 40 10.34 10.93 -21.18
N LYS A 41 9.29 11.44 -21.84
CA LYS A 41 9.06 12.89 -21.97
C LYS A 41 8.73 13.62 -20.65
N ASN A 42 8.32 12.88 -19.61
CA ASN A 42 7.86 13.47 -18.34
C ASN A 42 8.80 13.20 -17.15
N THR A 43 9.97 12.60 -17.40
CA THR A 43 10.95 12.21 -16.37
C THR A 43 12.16 13.13 -16.39
N LYS A 44 12.78 13.39 -15.23
CA LYS A 44 13.92 14.33 -15.12
C LYS A 44 15.23 13.71 -14.59
N PHE A 45 15.15 12.65 -13.79
CA PHE A 45 16.28 12.25 -12.93
C PHE A 45 17.03 10.98 -13.38
N GLY A 46 16.64 10.40 -14.52
CA GLY A 46 17.41 9.44 -15.32
C GLY A 46 18.25 8.41 -14.54
N GLU A 47 19.50 8.25 -14.98
CA GLU A 47 20.46 7.27 -14.44
C GLU A 47 21.08 7.71 -13.10
N GLU A 48 21.11 9.01 -12.81
CA GLU A 48 21.75 9.58 -11.61
C GLU A 48 21.13 9.05 -10.31
N LEU A 49 19.83 8.73 -10.33
CA LEU A 49 19.14 8.11 -9.19
C LEU A 49 19.46 6.63 -9.03
N LEU A 50 19.81 5.92 -10.10
CA LEU A 50 19.96 4.46 -10.08
C LEU A 50 21.10 4.00 -9.18
N LYS A 51 22.11 4.85 -8.95
CA LYS A 51 23.20 4.56 -8.01
C LYS A 51 22.67 4.35 -6.58
N TYR A 52 21.62 5.07 -6.19
CA TYR A 52 21.02 4.98 -4.85
C TYR A 52 20.24 3.69 -4.60
N HIS A 53 20.14 2.81 -5.61
CA HIS A 53 19.69 1.43 -5.41
C HIS A 53 20.74 0.54 -4.74
N HIS A 54 22.00 0.96 -4.76
CA HIS A 54 23.15 0.19 -4.32
C HIS A 54 24.09 0.98 -3.41
N GLU A 55 24.08 2.32 -3.51
CA GLU A 55 24.86 3.24 -2.69
C GLU A 55 23.93 3.97 -1.72
N GLN A 56 24.28 4.01 -0.44
CA GLN A 56 23.50 4.75 0.54
C GLN A 56 23.68 6.26 0.35
N TYR A 57 22.58 7.00 0.40
CA TYR A 57 22.62 8.44 0.60
C TYR A 57 23.08 8.72 2.05
N VAL A 58 24.17 9.48 2.19
CA VAL A 58 24.73 9.85 3.50
C VAL A 58 24.14 11.18 3.95
N ASP A 59 23.18 11.10 4.87
CA ASP A 59 22.52 12.27 5.42
C ASP A 59 23.35 12.97 6.52
N LYS A 60 23.88 14.16 6.19
CA LYS A 60 24.61 15.04 7.11
C LYS A 60 23.65 16.07 7.72
N ALA A 61 23.00 15.71 8.82
CA ALA A 61 21.97 16.53 9.48
C ALA A 61 22.37 18.01 9.68
N HIS A 62 23.61 18.27 10.09
CA HIS A 62 24.16 19.61 10.35
C HIS A 62 24.51 20.42 9.09
N ARG A 63 24.41 19.83 7.89
CA ARG A 63 24.71 20.49 6.60
C ARG A 63 23.53 20.46 5.64
N ARG A 64 22.35 20.06 6.09
CA ARG A 64 21.17 20.09 5.23
C ARG A 64 20.85 21.54 4.87
N PRO A 65 20.53 21.84 3.60
CA PRO A 65 19.99 23.14 3.26
C PRO A 65 18.64 23.35 3.94
N ASP A 66 18.39 24.60 4.33
CA ASP A 66 17.11 25.02 4.90
C ASP A 66 16.15 25.44 3.77
N LEU A 67 14.93 24.92 3.84
CA LEU A 67 13.79 25.32 3.03
C LEU A 67 12.93 26.27 3.85
N TYR A 68 12.86 27.52 3.42
CA TYR A 68 12.09 28.56 4.08
C TYR A 68 10.70 28.68 3.48
N LEU A 69 9.69 28.60 4.33
CA LEU A 69 8.31 28.91 3.99
C LEU A 69 8.15 30.43 3.82
N LYS A 70 7.28 30.85 2.89
CA LYS A 70 6.96 32.27 2.69
C LYS A 70 6.19 32.82 3.88
N GLY A 71 6.44 34.06 4.27
CA GLY A 71 5.53 34.81 5.14
C GLY A 71 4.17 34.95 4.47
N ASN A 72 3.08 34.69 5.20
CA ASN A 72 1.73 34.75 4.67
C ASN A 72 1.01 36.00 5.20
N GLU A 73 0.21 36.68 4.38
CA GLU A 73 -0.65 37.79 4.83
C GLU A 73 -1.65 37.31 5.90
N ASN A 74 -2.12 36.06 5.77
CA ASN A 74 -2.82 35.31 6.82
C ASN A 74 -1.80 34.49 7.65
N LYS A 75 -1.20 35.17 8.63
CA LYS A 75 0.05 34.84 9.36
C LYS A 75 0.40 33.39 9.75
N HIS A 76 -0.45 32.37 9.68
CA HIS A 76 -0.12 31.02 10.20
C HIS A 76 -0.72 29.82 9.44
N ALA A 77 -1.26 29.99 8.22
CA ALA A 77 -2.03 28.93 7.57
C ALA A 77 -1.22 27.64 7.27
N HIS A 78 -0.03 27.75 6.69
CA HIS A 78 0.82 26.58 6.43
C HIS A 78 1.51 26.06 7.70
N ASP A 79 1.94 26.92 8.61
CA ASP A 79 2.48 26.53 9.92
C ASP A 79 1.49 25.66 10.70
N ASN A 80 0.24 26.11 10.82
CA ASN A 80 -0.83 25.37 11.47
C ASN A 80 -1.11 24.03 10.77
N ARG A 81 -0.98 23.99 9.44
CA ARG A 81 -1.14 22.78 8.64
C ARG A 81 -0.04 21.76 8.99
N LEU A 82 1.22 22.19 9.04
CA LEU A 82 2.36 21.33 9.40
C LEU A 82 2.28 20.86 10.86
N ARG A 83 1.91 21.74 11.81
CA ARG A 83 1.69 21.39 13.22
C ARG A 83 0.56 20.38 13.41
N ARG A 84 -0.44 20.38 12.52
CA ARG A 84 -1.49 19.37 12.47
C ARG A 84 -1.05 18.04 11.84
N ASN A 85 0.26 17.80 11.64
CA ASN A 85 0.80 16.57 11.03
C ASN A 85 0.39 16.35 9.57
N ILE A 86 0.11 17.42 8.82
CA ILE A 86 0.05 17.33 7.36
C ILE A 86 1.48 17.46 6.84
N PRO A 87 2.10 16.39 6.31
CA PRO A 87 3.53 16.35 6.06
C PRO A 87 3.95 17.07 4.78
N PHE A 88 3.05 17.76 4.08
CA PHE A 88 3.31 18.29 2.73
C PHE A 88 3.68 19.76 2.75
N VAL A 89 4.66 20.15 1.95
CA VAL A 89 4.95 21.55 1.63
C VAL A 89 4.78 21.73 0.13
N TYR A 90 3.94 22.66 -0.28
CA TYR A 90 3.64 22.91 -1.68
C TYR A 90 4.63 23.89 -2.30
N SER A 91 4.93 23.74 -3.59
CA SER A 91 5.93 24.54 -4.29
C SER A 91 5.67 26.05 -4.24
N ASN A 92 4.40 26.46 -4.17
CA ASN A 92 4.01 27.88 -4.06
C ASN A 92 4.20 28.46 -2.65
N GLU A 93 4.38 27.62 -1.62
CA GLU A 93 4.60 28.01 -0.22
C GLU A 93 6.07 28.26 0.09
N VAL A 94 7.00 27.93 -0.81
CA VAL A 94 8.45 28.00 -0.56
C VAL A 94 9.06 29.30 -1.06
N LYS A 95 9.82 29.99 -0.20
CA LYS A 95 10.48 31.27 -0.47
C LYS A 95 11.74 31.11 -1.31
N ASN A 96 12.62 30.19 -0.93
CA ASN A 96 13.94 29.99 -1.54
C ASN A 96 14.00 28.79 -2.52
N LEU A 97 12.88 28.45 -3.17
CA LEU A 97 12.80 27.26 -4.04
C LEU A 97 13.77 27.33 -5.24
N ALA A 98 14.02 28.53 -5.78
CA ALA A 98 14.92 28.72 -6.91
C ALA A 98 16.38 28.41 -6.57
N GLU A 99 16.80 28.71 -5.34
CA GLU A 99 18.15 28.43 -4.83
C GLU A 99 18.33 26.92 -4.62
N LEU A 100 17.34 26.27 -4.00
CA LEU A 100 17.39 24.83 -3.70
C LEU A 100 17.32 23.94 -4.95
N LYS A 101 16.81 24.46 -6.08
CA LYS A 101 16.73 23.73 -7.35
C LYS A 101 18.07 23.19 -7.86
N GLY A 102 19.18 23.80 -7.47
CA GLY A 102 20.53 23.39 -7.90
C GLY A 102 20.97 22.01 -7.38
N ASN A 103 20.35 21.52 -6.30
CA ASN A 103 20.66 20.20 -5.74
C ASN A 103 19.37 19.46 -5.33
N PRO A 104 18.69 18.78 -6.28
CA PRO A 104 17.43 18.08 -5.99
C PRO A 104 17.64 16.76 -5.21
N PHE A 105 18.85 16.20 -5.15
CA PHE A 105 19.16 14.94 -4.47
C PHE A 105 19.67 15.18 -3.05
N THR A 106 18.89 15.92 -2.27
CA THR A 106 19.19 16.23 -0.87
C THR A 106 17.94 16.12 -0.03
N LEU A 107 18.14 15.92 1.27
CA LEU A 107 17.14 16.24 2.28
C LEU A 107 17.24 17.72 2.65
N VAL A 108 16.13 18.29 3.10
CA VAL A 108 16.04 19.69 3.55
C VAL A 108 15.51 19.74 4.97
N ASN A 109 15.90 20.74 5.74
CA ASN A 109 15.15 21.11 6.94
C ASN A 109 14.07 22.12 6.54
N VAL A 110 12.88 22.01 7.10
CA VAL A 110 11.78 22.94 6.82
C VAL A 110 11.66 23.95 7.95
N LYS A 111 11.67 25.24 7.62
CA LYS A 111 11.58 26.35 8.58
C LYS A 111 10.62 27.43 8.12
N ASN A 112 10.02 28.18 9.06
CA ASN A 112 9.33 29.43 8.74
C ASN A 112 10.30 30.62 8.76
N GLU A 113 9.78 31.83 8.51
CA GLU A 113 10.57 33.07 8.49
C GLU A 113 11.15 33.48 9.85
N ASN A 114 10.63 32.91 10.95
CA ASN A 114 11.13 33.13 12.31
C ASN A 114 12.22 32.11 12.70
N ASP A 115 12.74 31.35 11.73
CA ASP A 115 13.68 30.24 11.89
C ASP A 115 13.16 29.07 12.76
N GLU A 116 11.85 29.00 12.98
CA GLU A 116 11.24 27.87 13.66
C GLU A 116 11.24 26.64 12.77
N SER A 117 11.73 25.51 13.28
CA SER A 117 11.85 24.27 12.54
C SER A 117 10.61 23.37 12.64
N PHE A 118 10.18 22.84 11.49
CA PHE A 118 9.17 21.78 11.38
C PHE A 118 9.79 20.39 11.19
N GLY A 119 11.12 20.30 11.16
CA GLY A 119 11.86 19.05 11.02
C GLY A 119 12.51 18.85 9.66
N VAL A 120 12.78 17.58 9.34
CA VAL A 120 13.46 17.16 8.09
C VAL A 120 12.46 16.61 7.09
N ALA A 121 12.67 16.94 5.82
CA ALA A 121 11.84 16.54 4.71
C ALA A 121 12.66 15.97 3.55
N THR A 122 12.05 15.02 2.84
CA THR A 122 12.43 14.75 1.44
C THR A 122 12.05 15.92 0.55
N PHE A 123 12.82 16.14 -0.51
CA PHE A 123 12.66 17.31 -1.38
C PHE A 123 12.60 16.91 -2.86
N ASN A 124 11.76 17.59 -3.63
CA ASN A 124 11.69 17.55 -5.08
C ASN A 124 11.24 18.91 -5.63
N PRO A 125 12.13 19.71 -6.23
CA PRO A 125 11.77 21.05 -6.70
C PRO A 125 10.90 21.08 -7.96
N TYR A 126 10.63 19.92 -8.57
CA TYR A 126 9.85 19.80 -9.81
C TYR A 126 8.47 19.16 -9.59
N SER A 127 8.10 18.91 -8.34
CA SER A 127 6.78 18.41 -7.91
C SER A 127 5.96 19.52 -7.27
N LEU A 128 4.63 19.43 -7.38
CA LEU A 128 3.71 20.35 -6.70
C LEU A 128 3.85 20.22 -5.18
N ILE A 129 3.96 19.00 -4.67
CA ILE A 129 4.35 18.73 -3.28
C ILE A 129 5.87 18.69 -3.27
N THR A 130 6.48 19.84 -3.00
CA THR A 130 7.92 20.01 -3.18
C THR A 130 8.72 19.45 -2.01
N ALA A 131 8.16 19.42 -0.80
CA ALA A 131 8.79 18.74 0.32
C ALA A 131 7.79 17.89 1.10
N ARG A 132 8.28 16.78 1.67
CA ARG A 132 7.50 15.88 2.53
C ARG A 132 8.25 15.62 3.82
N ILE A 133 7.71 16.10 4.93
CA ILE A 133 8.27 15.94 6.26
C ILE A 133 8.26 14.46 6.63
N ILE A 134 9.44 13.94 6.98
CA ILE A 134 9.65 12.55 7.40
C ILE A 134 10.03 12.46 8.88
N SER A 135 10.37 13.56 9.54
CA SER A 135 10.57 13.62 10.99
C SER A 135 10.45 15.05 11.46
N THR A 136 9.79 15.27 12.59
CA THR A 136 9.71 16.61 13.23
C THR A 136 11.01 17.01 13.92
N ASN A 137 11.90 16.05 14.20
CA ASN A 137 13.23 16.34 14.73
C ASN A 137 14.22 16.57 13.57
N ALA A 138 14.61 17.82 13.36
CA ALA A 138 15.58 18.21 12.33
C ALA A 138 17.01 17.70 12.61
N LEU A 139 17.34 17.35 13.86
CA LEU A 139 18.69 16.87 14.21
C LEU A 139 18.90 15.39 13.90
N PHE A 140 17.83 14.63 13.67
CA PHE A 140 17.92 13.20 13.36
C PHE A 140 18.51 12.96 11.99
N SER A 141 19.60 12.21 11.91
CA SER A 141 20.12 11.67 10.65
C SER A 141 19.18 10.58 10.13
N VAL A 142 18.83 10.68 8.85
CA VAL A 142 17.98 9.74 8.12
C VAL A 142 18.89 8.66 7.53
N ASN A 143 19.08 7.59 8.29
CA ASN A 143 19.95 6.46 7.98
C ASN A 143 19.20 5.13 8.10
N VAL A 144 19.91 4.00 8.07
CA VAL A 144 19.30 2.66 8.17
C VAL A 144 18.49 2.51 9.45
N ASN A 145 19.06 2.90 10.60
CA ASN A 145 18.39 2.81 11.89
C ASN A 145 17.09 3.63 11.94
N PHE A 146 17.07 4.81 11.30
CA PHE A 146 15.83 5.61 11.17
C PHE A 146 14.70 4.81 10.52
N PHE A 147 14.98 4.04 9.47
CA PHE A 147 13.99 3.20 8.81
C PHE A 147 13.70 1.93 9.61
N VAL A 148 14.70 1.28 10.22
CA VAL A 148 14.51 0.11 11.10
C VAL A 148 13.47 0.40 12.18
N GLU A 149 13.61 1.52 12.89
CA GLU A 149 12.71 1.89 13.98
C GLU A 149 11.28 2.18 13.48
N ARG A 150 11.14 2.71 12.26
CA ARG A 150 9.83 2.94 11.65
C ARG A 150 9.18 1.65 11.16
N LEU A 151 9.95 0.75 10.55
CA LEU A 151 9.48 -0.57 10.14
C LEU A 151 9.02 -1.37 11.36
N LYS A 152 9.78 -1.34 12.47
CA LYS A 152 9.38 -1.98 13.74
C LYS A 152 8.08 -1.40 14.30
N LYS A 153 7.92 -0.07 14.30
CA LYS A 153 6.66 0.58 14.73
C LYS A 153 5.47 0.14 13.87
N ALA A 154 5.65 0.13 12.56
CA ALA A 154 4.61 -0.31 11.64
C ALA A 154 4.29 -1.81 11.81
N LEU A 155 5.31 -2.64 12.02
CA LEU A 155 5.17 -4.07 12.31
C LEU A 155 4.41 -4.32 13.62
N ALA A 156 4.69 -3.55 14.67
CA ALA A 156 3.98 -3.65 15.95
C ALA A 156 2.46 -3.44 15.77
N TRP A 157 2.05 -2.51 14.89
CA TRP A 157 0.64 -2.35 14.53
C TRP A 157 0.07 -3.57 13.79
N ARG A 158 0.77 -4.07 12.75
CA ARG A 158 0.28 -5.22 11.97
C ARG A 158 0.24 -6.50 12.80
N SER A 159 1.14 -6.63 13.77
CA SER A 159 1.17 -7.78 14.68
C SER A 159 -0.11 -7.92 15.48
N LYS A 160 -0.65 -6.80 15.97
CA LYS A 160 -1.94 -6.75 16.68
C LYS A 160 -3.08 -7.28 15.83
N MET A 161 -3.06 -7.00 14.52
CA MET A 161 -4.10 -7.44 13.59
C MET A 161 -4.03 -8.94 13.30
N VAL A 162 -2.83 -9.49 13.12
CA VAL A 162 -2.65 -10.88 12.69
C VAL A 162 -2.79 -11.87 13.86
N GLU A 163 -2.31 -11.50 15.06
CA GLU A 163 -2.37 -12.38 16.24
C GLU A 163 -3.66 -12.23 17.08
N GLY A 164 -4.63 -11.42 16.61
CA GLY A 164 -5.90 -11.21 17.31
C GLY A 164 -5.74 -10.60 18.71
N GLY A 165 -4.71 -9.77 18.91
CA GLY A 165 -4.42 -9.10 20.18
C GLY A 165 -3.94 -10.00 21.33
N LYS A 166 -3.73 -11.32 21.11
CA LYS A 166 -3.44 -12.29 22.19
C LYS A 166 -2.02 -12.23 22.78
N ARG A 167 -1.13 -11.40 22.26
CA ARG A 167 0.30 -11.35 22.68
C ARG A 167 0.88 -9.97 22.94
N VAL A 168 0.10 -8.90 22.79
CA VAL A 168 0.64 -7.55 22.96
C VAL A 168 0.05 -6.94 24.22
N ASN A 169 0.87 -6.80 25.26
CA ASN A 169 0.51 -6.03 26.44
C ASN A 169 0.25 -4.59 25.98
N TRP A 170 -1.00 -4.14 26.10
CA TRP A 170 -1.44 -2.82 25.67
C TRP A 170 -0.98 -1.81 26.72
N GLY A 171 0.29 -1.42 26.68
CA GLY A 171 0.84 -0.47 27.64
C GLY A 171 -0.01 0.81 27.71
N GLY A 172 -0.51 1.11 28.91
CA GLY A 172 -1.38 2.25 29.19
C GLY A 172 -2.29 2.12 30.43
N GLY A 173 -2.35 0.96 31.10
CA GLY A 173 -3.01 0.82 32.40
C GLY A 173 -1.97 0.65 33.50
N LEU A 174 -2.08 1.43 34.58
CA LEU A 174 -1.38 1.17 35.84
C LEU A 174 -1.61 -0.29 36.22
N SER A 175 -0.55 -1.10 36.22
CA SER A 175 -0.55 -2.36 36.95
C SER A 175 -0.53 -2.02 38.43
N THR A 176 -1.69 -2.01 39.09
CA THR A 176 -1.69 -2.27 40.53
C THR A 176 -1.68 -3.79 40.70
N ASN A 177 -0.58 -4.25 41.30
CA ASN A 177 -0.30 -5.65 41.60
C ASN A 177 -1.47 -6.37 42.27
N GLU A 178 -1.46 -7.69 42.07
CA GLU A 178 -2.27 -8.68 42.76
C GLU A 178 -2.40 -8.44 44.27
N ALA A 179 -3.62 -8.53 44.78
CA ALA A 179 -3.87 -9.03 46.12
C ALA A 179 -5.12 -9.92 46.08
N SER A 180 -4.91 -11.19 46.38
CA SER A 180 -5.92 -12.22 46.53
C SER A 180 -6.83 -12.01 47.75
N LYS A 181 -8.08 -12.48 47.61
CA LYS A 181 -9.02 -13.01 48.63
C LYS A 181 -10.17 -12.13 49.13
N SER A 182 -11.33 -12.81 49.07
CA SER A 182 -12.53 -12.76 49.92
C SER A 182 -13.41 -11.50 49.93
N GLY A 183 -14.62 -11.68 49.37
CA GLY A 183 -15.85 -11.64 50.16
C GLY A 183 -16.49 -10.29 50.44
N VAL A 184 -17.80 -10.25 50.17
CA VAL A 184 -18.83 -9.35 50.72
C VAL A 184 -19.02 -8.03 49.98
N ALA A 185 -20.20 -7.90 49.37
CA ALA A 185 -20.77 -6.65 48.88
C ALA A 185 -21.19 -5.76 50.06
N PRO A 186 -21.10 -4.42 49.88
CA PRO A 186 -22.15 -3.59 50.43
C PRO A 186 -22.71 -2.56 49.44
N THR A 187 -23.97 -2.28 49.74
CA THR A 187 -24.92 -1.31 49.22
C THR A 187 -24.48 0.15 49.30
N GLY A 188 -24.95 0.95 48.34
CA GLY A 188 -25.57 2.28 48.55
C GLY A 188 -24.72 3.43 49.09
N GLY A 189 -24.55 4.48 48.28
CA GLY A 189 -24.14 5.80 48.75
C GLY A 189 -23.77 6.75 47.62
N ILE A 190 -24.60 7.76 47.37
CA ILE A 190 -24.26 8.95 46.57
C ILE A 190 -23.44 9.90 47.44
N PRO A 191 -22.38 10.55 46.90
CA PRO A 191 -22.10 11.91 47.34
C PRO A 191 -21.88 12.90 46.18
N SER A 192 -22.65 13.99 46.29
CA SER A 192 -22.35 15.41 46.05
C SER A 192 -21.33 15.88 45.02
N LYS A 193 -21.82 16.83 44.20
CA LYS A 193 -21.12 17.89 43.49
C LYS A 193 -20.06 18.57 44.36
N ASP A 194 -18.82 18.62 43.86
CA ASP A 194 -17.93 19.79 43.81
C ASP A 194 -16.50 19.31 43.51
N THR A 195 -16.07 19.40 42.25
CA THR A 195 -14.64 19.40 41.93
C THR A 195 -14.39 20.32 40.75
N ALA A 196 -13.60 21.35 41.03
CA ALA A 196 -13.10 22.35 40.11
C ALA A 196 -12.42 21.75 38.88
N ILE A 197 -12.66 22.38 37.74
CA ILE A 197 -11.98 22.11 36.47
C ILE A 197 -10.50 22.44 36.66
N SER A 198 -9.66 21.40 36.74
CA SER A 198 -8.20 21.55 36.69
C SER A 198 -7.76 21.83 35.25
N PRO A 199 -6.75 22.69 35.03
CA PRO A 199 -6.33 23.08 33.70
C PRO A 199 -5.78 21.87 32.93
N ILE A 200 -6.04 21.88 31.62
CA ILE A 200 -5.60 20.89 30.64
C ILE A 200 -4.10 20.64 30.83
N GLY A 201 -3.78 19.49 31.42
CA GLY A 201 -2.40 19.03 31.59
C GLY A 201 -1.72 18.84 30.25
N GLU A 202 -0.45 19.22 30.22
CA GLU A 202 0.46 19.09 29.08
C GLU A 202 0.39 17.69 28.44
N ILE A 203 0.34 17.65 27.12
CA ILE A 203 0.42 16.41 26.34
C ILE A 203 1.82 15.82 26.60
N PRO A 204 1.95 14.59 27.14
CA PRO A 204 3.26 14.03 27.39
C PRO A 204 3.98 13.77 26.05
N PRO A 205 5.27 14.11 25.94
CA PRO A 205 6.04 13.83 24.73
C PRO A 205 6.17 12.32 24.54
N ASN A 206 6.02 11.87 23.29
CA ASN A 206 6.30 10.51 22.76
C ASN A 206 6.74 9.48 23.82
N GLN A 207 5.81 8.66 24.30
CA GLN A 207 6.16 7.46 25.05
C GLN A 207 6.94 6.50 24.13
N ASN A 208 8.26 6.44 24.33
CA ASN A 208 9.13 5.41 23.77
C ASN A 208 8.84 4.08 24.48
N TYR A 209 8.10 3.20 23.81
CA TYR A 209 8.02 1.79 24.20
C TYR A 209 9.35 1.11 23.85
N PRO A 210 9.84 0.16 24.67
CA PRO A 210 11.04 -0.60 24.32
C PRO A 210 10.76 -1.43 23.05
N LEU A 211 11.34 -1.00 21.93
CA LEU A 211 11.25 -1.62 20.60
C LEU A 211 12.05 -2.95 20.49
N SER A 212 12.62 -3.43 21.60
CA SER A 212 13.41 -4.67 21.69
C SER A 212 12.57 -5.94 21.64
N GLU A 213 11.24 -5.86 21.75
CA GLU A 213 10.33 -7.02 21.79
C GLU A 213 9.19 -6.93 20.77
N VAL A 214 9.40 -6.31 19.59
CA VAL A 214 8.37 -6.38 18.54
C VAL A 214 8.33 -7.81 18.00
N PRO A 215 7.25 -8.59 18.21
CA PRO A 215 7.19 -9.95 17.70
C PRO A 215 7.28 -9.89 16.17
N LEU A 216 8.29 -10.56 15.62
CA LEU A 216 8.33 -10.79 14.18
C LEU A 216 7.12 -11.65 13.83
N LEU A 217 6.22 -11.09 13.02
CA LEU A 217 5.11 -11.87 12.49
C LEU A 217 5.66 -13.08 11.75
N PRO A 218 5.02 -14.26 11.91
CA PRO A 218 5.44 -15.48 11.25
C PRO A 218 5.74 -15.26 9.78
N SER A 219 6.78 -15.91 9.27
CA SER A 219 7.16 -15.79 7.86
C SER A 219 6.07 -16.25 6.90
N ASP A 220 5.07 -17.01 7.37
CA ASP A 220 3.90 -17.41 6.60
C ASP A 220 2.74 -16.37 6.63
N THR A 221 3.05 -15.09 6.89
CA THR A 221 2.06 -14.00 6.86
C THR A 221 2.28 -13.05 5.68
N SER A 222 1.19 -12.48 5.15
CA SER A 222 1.22 -11.42 4.13
C SER A 222 0.43 -10.21 4.62
N TYR A 223 0.87 -8.98 4.36
CA TYR A 223 0.22 -7.73 4.81
C TYR A 223 0.88 -6.52 4.16
N ARG A 224 0.18 -5.38 4.16
CA ARG A 224 0.84 -4.09 3.95
C ARG A 224 1.61 -3.68 5.19
N LEU A 225 2.93 -3.58 5.08
CA LEU A 225 3.80 -3.15 6.19
C LEU A 225 3.85 -1.63 6.28
N ILE A 226 4.09 -0.92 5.17
CA ILE A 226 4.12 0.55 5.13
C ILE A 226 3.08 1.04 4.11
N ASN A 227 2.21 1.96 4.56
CA ASN A 227 1.18 2.63 3.77
C ASN A 227 1.39 4.15 3.72
N GLY A 228 2.57 4.57 3.26
CA GLY A 228 2.89 5.97 3.02
C GLY A 228 2.77 6.86 4.26
N GLU A 229 2.00 7.93 4.10
CA GLU A 229 1.72 8.93 5.14
C GLU A 229 0.99 8.33 6.35
N GLY A 230 0.23 7.24 6.17
CA GLY A 230 -0.43 6.52 7.27
C GLY A 230 0.53 5.90 8.27
N ASP A 231 1.76 5.60 7.84
CA ASP A 231 2.86 5.12 8.69
C ASP A 231 3.94 6.19 8.90
N ASN A 232 3.60 7.46 8.61
CA ASN A 232 4.51 8.60 8.69
C ASN A 232 5.77 8.46 7.81
N ILE A 233 5.67 7.76 6.66
CA ILE A 233 6.73 7.68 5.64
C ILE A 233 6.15 8.08 4.27
N PRO A 234 5.87 9.37 4.05
CA PRO A 234 5.23 9.86 2.82
C PRO A 234 5.88 9.33 1.54
N GLY A 235 5.08 8.68 0.70
CA GLY A 235 5.53 8.14 -0.59
C GLY A 235 6.24 6.78 -0.56
N LEU A 236 6.29 6.07 0.58
CA LEU A 236 6.80 4.70 0.65
C LEU A 236 5.65 3.70 0.81
N ILE A 237 5.62 2.66 -0.02
CA ILE A 237 4.74 1.50 0.16
C ILE A 237 5.59 0.25 0.29
N ILE A 238 5.32 -0.58 1.30
CA ILE A 238 5.97 -1.88 1.46
C ILE A 238 4.89 -2.92 1.74
N ASP A 239 4.80 -3.92 0.87
CA ASP A 239 3.93 -5.09 1.05
C ASP A 239 4.78 -6.34 1.25
N ARG A 240 4.44 -7.11 2.28
CA ARG A 240 5.08 -8.40 2.59
C ARG A 240 4.21 -9.53 2.07
N TYR A 241 4.82 -10.46 1.36
CA TYR A 241 4.25 -11.69 0.81
C TYR A 241 5.08 -12.84 1.37
N HIS A 242 4.81 -13.27 2.59
CA HIS A 242 5.63 -14.28 3.26
C HIS A 242 7.12 -13.89 3.36
N ASP A 243 7.98 -14.64 2.66
CA ASP A 243 9.42 -14.42 2.53
C ASP A 243 9.79 -13.40 1.43
N TYR A 244 8.82 -12.85 0.70
CA TYR A 244 9.02 -11.91 -0.39
C TYR A 244 8.54 -10.52 0.02
N VAL A 245 9.25 -9.48 -0.40
CA VAL A 245 8.87 -8.09 -0.12
C VAL A 245 8.77 -7.31 -1.44
N SER A 246 7.68 -6.57 -1.60
CA SER A 246 7.49 -5.59 -2.66
C SER A 246 7.60 -4.18 -2.10
N ILE A 247 8.38 -3.32 -2.74
CA ILE A 247 8.58 -1.92 -2.35
C ILE A 247 8.18 -1.00 -3.50
N GLN A 248 7.40 0.05 -3.20
CA GLN A 248 7.20 1.19 -4.10
C GLN A 248 7.76 2.45 -3.46
N HIS A 249 8.65 3.11 -4.20
CA HIS A 249 9.09 4.47 -3.93
C HIS A 249 8.24 5.37 -4.82
N LEU A 250 7.31 6.13 -4.29
CA LEU A 250 6.44 6.98 -5.09
C LEU A 250 7.02 8.39 -5.28
N THR A 251 8.00 8.77 -4.47
CA THR A 251 8.58 10.11 -4.40
C THR A 251 10.09 10.10 -4.61
N LEU A 252 10.64 11.23 -5.05
CA LEU A 252 12.07 11.36 -5.34
C LEU A 252 12.92 11.00 -4.13
N GLY A 253 12.59 11.55 -2.96
CA GLY A 253 13.38 11.32 -1.76
C GLY A 253 13.28 9.90 -1.21
N MET A 254 12.18 9.17 -1.46
CA MET A 254 12.13 7.75 -1.10
C MET A 254 13.05 6.93 -2.01
N GLU A 255 13.12 7.24 -3.30
CA GLU A 255 14.04 6.56 -4.22
C GLU A 255 15.51 6.93 -3.96
N LEU A 256 15.78 8.17 -3.58
CA LEU A 256 17.09 8.61 -3.08
C LEU A 256 17.57 7.77 -1.88
N LEU A 257 16.64 7.31 -1.04
CA LEU A 257 16.91 6.52 0.16
C LEU A 257 16.75 5.00 -0.08
N ALA A 258 16.64 4.55 -1.33
CA ALA A 258 16.29 3.16 -1.65
C ALA A 258 17.28 2.12 -1.07
N ALA A 259 18.60 2.34 -1.17
CA ALA A 259 19.60 1.46 -0.56
C ALA A 259 19.45 1.40 0.97
N THR A 260 19.27 2.55 1.62
CA THR A 260 19.06 2.66 3.07
C THR A 260 17.79 1.94 3.52
N ILE A 261 16.70 2.07 2.76
CA ILE A 261 15.43 1.38 3.01
C ILE A 261 15.61 -0.14 2.81
N ASN A 262 16.30 -0.57 1.76
CA ASN A 262 16.57 -1.98 1.50
C ASN A 262 17.33 -2.64 2.64
N GLU A 263 18.37 -1.99 3.16
CA GLU A 263 19.13 -2.51 4.30
C GLU A 263 18.27 -2.62 5.55
N ALA A 264 17.44 -1.61 5.85
CA ALA A 264 16.51 -1.68 6.97
C ALA A 264 15.48 -2.81 6.81
N VAL A 265 14.99 -3.06 5.58
CA VAL A 265 14.10 -4.18 5.27
C VAL A 265 14.82 -5.52 5.45
N MET A 266 16.08 -5.64 5.03
CA MET A 266 16.90 -6.84 5.23
C MET A 266 17.12 -7.11 6.73
N GLU A 267 17.43 -6.07 7.51
CA GLU A 267 17.65 -6.20 8.95
C GLU A 267 16.37 -6.62 9.69
N VAL A 268 15.22 -6.01 9.36
CA VAL A 268 13.97 -6.25 10.10
C VAL A 268 13.25 -7.51 9.64
N LEU A 269 13.22 -7.81 8.34
CA LEU A 269 12.40 -8.90 7.78
C LEU A 269 13.21 -10.07 7.24
N ASN A 270 14.49 -9.86 6.92
CA ASN A 270 15.37 -10.84 6.26
C ASN A 270 14.69 -11.63 5.11
N PRO A 271 14.11 -10.94 4.10
CA PRO A 271 13.34 -11.61 3.06
C PRO A 271 14.26 -12.32 2.06
N LYS A 272 13.73 -13.38 1.41
CA LYS A 272 14.41 -14.08 0.31
C LYS A 272 14.49 -13.26 -0.97
N VAL A 273 13.54 -12.34 -1.18
CA VAL A 273 13.50 -11.48 -2.37
C VAL A 273 12.98 -10.10 -2.00
N ILE A 274 13.59 -9.08 -2.61
CA ILE A 274 13.06 -7.71 -2.63
C ILE A 274 12.79 -7.32 -4.08
N LEU A 275 11.55 -6.95 -4.37
CA LEU A 275 11.07 -6.50 -5.66
C LEU A 275 10.66 -5.03 -5.59
N PHE A 276 11.25 -4.19 -6.42
CA PHE A 276 10.76 -2.84 -6.67
C PHE A 276 9.60 -2.89 -7.65
N ARG A 277 8.42 -2.50 -7.19
CA ARG A 277 7.19 -2.30 -7.96
C ARG A 277 6.96 -0.81 -8.23
N ASN A 278 7.98 -0.16 -8.76
CA ASN A 278 7.97 1.26 -9.13
C ASN A 278 7.21 1.51 -10.45
N ASP A 279 6.19 0.70 -10.74
CA ASP A 279 5.34 0.78 -11.93
C ASP A 279 4.05 1.60 -11.73
N ASN A 280 3.91 2.23 -10.55
CA ASN A 280 2.81 3.13 -10.26
C ASN A 280 2.94 4.46 -11.03
N LYS A 281 1.88 4.86 -11.74
CA LYS A 281 1.84 6.09 -12.54
C LYS A 281 1.97 7.38 -11.73
N GLU A 282 1.66 7.36 -10.43
CA GLU A 282 1.83 8.53 -9.54
C GLU A 282 3.29 9.02 -9.52
N ARG A 283 4.27 8.15 -9.80
CA ARG A 283 5.71 8.51 -9.94
C ARG A 283 5.96 9.57 -11.03
N LEU A 284 5.09 9.69 -12.03
CA LEU A 284 5.22 10.72 -13.07
C LEU A 284 4.97 12.14 -12.52
N ASN A 285 4.18 12.28 -11.45
CA ASN A 285 3.99 13.57 -10.77
C ASN A 285 5.29 14.04 -10.09
N GLU A 286 6.18 13.10 -9.78
CA GLU A 286 7.50 13.32 -9.19
C GLU A 286 8.62 13.36 -10.24
N ARG A 287 8.27 13.28 -11.53
CA ARG A 287 9.22 13.24 -12.67
C ARG A 287 10.15 12.02 -12.64
N LEU A 288 9.67 10.90 -12.10
CA LEU A 288 10.42 9.66 -11.96
C LEU A 288 10.04 8.62 -13.03
N HIS A 289 11.02 7.80 -13.42
CA HIS A 289 10.79 6.67 -14.32
C HIS A 289 9.92 5.58 -13.67
N ILE A 290 9.10 4.93 -14.49
CA ILE A 290 8.28 3.78 -14.11
C ILE A 290 9.05 2.51 -14.48
N TYR A 291 9.29 1.61 -13.53
CA TYR A 291 10.00 0.36 -13.77
C TYR A 291 9.68 -0.71 -12.72
N LYS A 292 10.07 -1.95 -13.03
CA LYS A 292 10.09 -3.07 -12.08
C LYS A 292 11.51 -3.62 -12.00
N LYS A 293 12.00 -3.95 -10.81
CA LYS A 293 13.37 -4.45 -10.61
C LYS A 293 13.44 -5.39 -9.42
N ILE A 294 13.96 -6.60 -9.62
CA ILE A 294 14.37 -7.47 -8.50
C ILE A 294 15.72 -6.96 -8.02
N VAL A 295 15.82 -6.56 -6.76
CA VAL A 295 17.04 -5.96 -6.17
C VAL A 295 17.75 -6.91 -5.19
N HIS A 296 17.04 -7.91 -4.68
CA HIS A 296 17.60 -8.96 -3.84
C HIS A 296 16.97 -10.31 -4.19
N GLY A 297 17.76 -11.38 -4.18
CA GLY A 297 17.29 -12.75 -4.41
C GLY A 297 16.84 -13.08 -5.83
N LYS A 298 16.11 -14.19 -5.96
CA LYS A 298 15.52 -14.66 -7.22
C LYS A 298 14.03 -14.91 -7.02
N LEU A 299 13.20 -14.11 -7.69
CA LEU A 299 11.75 -14.28 -7.65
C LEU A 299 11.36 -15.57 -8.41
N PRO A 300 10.56 -16.47 -7.82
CA PRO A 300 9.97 -17.58 -8.56
C PRO A 300 8.93 -17.06 -9.57
N GLU A 301 8.55 -17.89 -10.54
CA GLU A 301 7.54 -17.50 -11.54
C GLU A 301 6.17 -17.25 -10.91
N GLN A 302 5.83 -18.03 -9.88
CA GLN A 302 4.61 -17.89 -9.10
C GLN A 302 4.94 -17.90 -7.62
N VAL A 303 4.26 -17.03 -6.86
CA VAL A 303 4.32 -16.99 -5.40
C VAL A 303 3.00 -17.51 -4.86
N ILE A 304 3.07 -18.40 -3.87
CA ILE A 304 1.90 -18.89 -3.15
C ILE A 304 1.64 -17.92 -2.00
N LEU A 305 0.47 -17.30 -1.98
CA LEU A 305 -0.03 -16.44 -0.91
C LEU A 305 -1.11 -17.19 -0.12
N LYS A 306 -1.01 -17.14 1.21
CA LYS A 306 -2.05 -17.65 2.12
C LYS A 306 -2.81 -16.49 2.75
N GLU A 307 -4.13 -16.47 2.61
CA GLU A 307 -5.01 -15.51 3.28
C GLU A 307 -6.33 -16.17 3.66
N ASN A 308 -6.83 -15.91 4.88
CA ASN A 308 -8.10 -16.44 5.37
C ASN A 308 -8.23 -17.97 5.20
N ASN A 309 -7.13 -18.70 5.43
CA ASN A 309 -6.99 -20.15 5.23
C ASN A 309 -7.20 -20.65 3.79
N CYS A 310 -7.11 -19.77 2.80
CA CYS A 310 -7.12 -20.08 1.38
C CYS A 310 -5.73 -19.79 0.78
N PHE A 311 -5.36 -20.55 -0.25
CA PHE A 311 -4.09 -20.39 -0.97
C PHE A 311 -4.32 -19.75 -2.34
N PHE A 312 -3.40 -18.93 -2.81
CA PHE A 312 -3.51 -18.23 -4.09
C PHE A 312 -2.15 -18.21 -4.78
N PHE A 313 -2.11 -18.57 -6.06
CA PHE A 313 -0.96 -18.30 -6.90
C PHE A 313 -1.03 -16.87 -7.42
N ILE A 314 0.05 -16.12 -7.24
CA ILE A 314 0.18 -14.74 -7.71
C ILE A 314 1.47 -14.59 -8.54
N ASP A 315 1.37 -13.82 -9.62
CA ASP A 315 2.53 -13.28 -10.32
C ASP A 315 2.86 -11.91 -9.72
N MET A 316 3.80 -11.86 -8.78
CA MET A 316 4.19 -10.61 -8.10
C MET A 316 4.76 -9.55 -9.05
N LEU A 317 5.22 -9.93 -10.25
CA LEU A 317 5.78 -8.98 -11.21
C LEU A 317 4.69 -8.35 -12.06
N ASN A 318 3.75 -9.13 -12.58
CA ASN A 318 2.77 -8.67 -13.57
C ASN A 318 1.39 -8.37 -12.99
N SER A 319 1.09 -8.84 -11.78
CA SER A 319 -0.20 -8.57 -11.13
C SER A 319 -0.37 -7.08 -10.81
N PRO A 320 -1.61 -6.56 -10.78
CA PRO A 320 -1.90 -5.17 -10.45
C PRO A 320 -1.34 -4.72 -9.11
N ASN A 321 -1.21 -3.40 -8.93
CA ASN A 321 -0.67 -2.78 -7.70
C ASN A 321 0.73 -3.32 -7.36
N THR A 322 0.90 -4.00 -6.24
CA THR A 322 2.16 -4.65 -5.81
C THR A 322 2.11 -6.17 -5.93
N GLY A 323 0.99 -6.74 -6.40
CA GLY A 323 0.77 -8.19 -6.41
C GLY A 323 -0.62 -8.59 -5.92
N TRP A 324 -1.08 -8.04 -4.79
CA TRP A 324 -2.31 -8.44 -4.11
C TRP A 324 -2.98 -7.26 -3.41
N PHE A 325 -4.31 -7.21 -3.47
CA PHE A 325 -5.13 -6.19 -2.79
C PHE A 325 -5.33 -6.56 -1.32
N HIS A 326 -4.33 -6.22 -0.50
CA HIS A 326 -4.33 -6.48 0.94
C HIS A 326 -5.44 -5.73 1.67
N ASN A 327 -5.77 -4.50 1.21
CA ASN A 327 -6.85 -3.66 1.73
C ASN A 327 -8.24 -4.33 1.75
N ARG A 328 -8.43 -5.41 0.99
CA ARG A 328 -9.69 -6.16 0.86
C ARG A 328 -9.77 -7.39 1.75
N ARG A 329 -8.74 -7.72 2.56
CA ARG A 329 -8.68 -8.96 3.37
C ARG A 329 -9.92 -9.21 4.22
N HIS A 330 -10.32 -8.22 5.01
CA HIS A 330 -11.44 -8.34 5.94
C HIS A 330 -12.78 -8.35 5.20
N LEU A 331 -12.85 -7.68 4.04
CA LEU A 331 -14.04 -7.70 3.20
C LEU A 331 -14.22 -9.08 2.55
N ARG A 332 -13.15 -9.69 2.01
CA ARG A 332 -13.19 -11.07 1.51
C ARG A 332 -13.66 -12.05 2.59
N GLN A 333 -13.17 -11.86 3.81
CA GLN A 333 -13.63 -12.63 4.96
C GLN A 333 -15.14 -12.44 5.20
N LEU A 334 -15.59 -11.20 5.35
CA LEU A 334 -16.99 -10.86 5.61
C LEU A 334 -17.93 -11.47 4.56
N ILE A 335 -17.62 -11.33 3.27
CA ILE A 335 -18.47 -11.87 2.20
C ILE A 335 -18.49 -13.40 2.21
N SER A 336 -17.36 -14.05 2.52
CA SER A 336 -17.32 -15.51 2.64
C SER A 336 -18.27 -16.02 3.73
N ASP A 337 -18.49 -15.25 4.80
CA ASP A 337 -19.38 -15.65 5.90
C ASP A 337 -20.88 -15.65 5.50
N TYR A 338 -21.26 -14.90 4.46
CA TYR A 338 -22.62 -14.92 3.89
C TYR A 338 -22.84 -16.01 2.85
N ALA A 339 -21.78 -16.70 2.39
CA ALA A 339 -21.82 -17.51 1.18
C ALA A 339 -22.37 -18.93 1.38
N TYR A 340 -22.68 -19.37 2.60
CA TYR A 340 -23.12 -20.74 2.87
C TYR A 340 -24.36 -21.16 2.06
N ASP A 341 -24.22 -22.24 1.28
CA ASP A 341 -25.24 -22.78 0.37
C ASP A 341 -25.80 -21.74 -0.62
N LYS A 342 -25.00 -20.71 -0.96
CA LYS A 342 -25.37 -19.66 -1.92
C LYS A 342 -24.73 -19.86 -3.28
N LYS A 343 -25.40 -19.38 -4.33
CA LYS A 343 -24.78 -19.12 -5.63
C LYS A 343 -24.09 -17.76 -5.62
N VAL A 344 -22.80 -17.72 -5.92
CA VAL A 344 -21.98 -16.50 -5.89
C VAL A 344 -21.42 -16.18 -7.27
N LEU A 345 -21.56 -14.93 -7.71
CA LEU A 345 -20.91 -14.39 -8.90
C LEU A 345 -19.84 -13.38 -8.48
N ASP A 346 -18.58 -13.67 -8.82
CA ASP A 346 -17.41 -12.82 -8.56
C ASP A 346 -16.95 -12.16 -9.86
N LEU A 347 -17.28 -10.89 -10.06
CA LEU A 347 -16.93 -10.12 -11.26
C LEU A 347 -15.63 -9.36 -11.04
N PHE A 348 -14.78 -9.29 -12.08
CA PHE A 348 -13.41 -8.76 -11.97
C PHE A 348 -12.61 -9.55 -10.93
N SER A 349 -12.79 -10.86 -10.96
CA SER A 349 -12.36 -11.77 -9.89
C SER A 349 -10.84 -11.83 -9.69
N TYR A 350 -10.04 -11.30 -10.64
CA TYR A 350 -8.59 -11.36 -10.63
C TYR A 350 -8.17 -12.84 -10.56
N VAL A 351 -7.42 -13.28 -9.54
CA VAL A 351 -7.06 -14.70 -9.34
C VAL A 351 -8.11 -15.46 -8.52
N GLY A 352 -9.39 -15.10 -8.64
CA GLY A 352 -10.49 -15.68 -7.86
C GLY A 352 -10.49 -15.27 -6.39
N SER A 353 -10.06 -14.03 -6.10
CA SER A 353 -9.71 -13.62 -4.73
C SER A 353 -10.88 -13.68 -3.75
N PHE A 354 -12.10 -13.33 -4.19
CA PHE A 354 -13.32 -13.52 -3.39
C PHE A 354 -13.90 -14.92 -3.59
N GLY A 355 -14.08 -15.33 -4.85
CA GLY A 355 -14.78 -16.57 -5.19
C GLY A 355 -14.20 -17.83 -4.53
N ILE A 356 -12.87 -17.98 -4.49
CA ILE A 356 -12.21 -19.12 -3.83
C ILE A 356 -12.52 -19.12 -2.32
N GLN A 357 -12.55 -17.95 -1.67
CA GLN A 357 -12.87 -17.87 -0.24
C GLN A 357 -14.35 -18.18 0.02
N CYS A 358 -15.25 -17.65 -0.80
CA CYS A 358 -16.68 -17.99 -0.75
C CYS A 358 -16.92 -19.49 -0.91
N SER A 359 -16.22 -20.13 -1.85
CA SER A 359 -16.34 -21.58 -2.09
C SER A 359 -15.73 -22.39 -0.94
N LYS A 360 -14.44 -22.21 -0.62
CA LYS A 360 -13.73 -23.04 0.38
C LYS A 360 -14.17 -22.76 1.82
N LYS A 361 -14.15 -21.48 2.22
CA LYS A 361 -14.43 -21.10 3.60
C LYS A 361 -15.93 -20.94 3.82
N GLY A 362 -16.58 -20.22 2.91
CA GLY A 362 -18.00 -19.94 2.97
C GLY A 362 -18.90 -21.14 2.66
N LYS A 363 -18.38 -22.19 2.02
CA LYS A 363 -19.15 -23.36 1.55
C LYS A 363 -20.30 -22.94 0.64
N ALA A 364 -20.01 -22.03 -0.29
CA ALA A 364 -20.93 -21.69 -1.36
C ALA A 364 -21.37 -22.92 -2.14
N LYS A 365 -22.65 -22.94 -2.52
CA LYS A 365 -23.24 -24.02 -3.32
C LYS A 365 -22.61 -24.09 -4.70
N LYS A 366 -22.36 -22.92 -5.30
CA LYS A 366 -21.68 -22.76 -6.59
C LYS A 366 -21.08 -21.37 -6.67
N VAL A 367 -19.88 -21.26 -7.19
CA VAL A 367 -19.22 -19.97 -7.46
C VAL A 367 -18.90 -19.85 -8.94
N LEU A 368 -19.12 -18.68 -9.52
CA LEU A 368 -18.70 -18.32 -10.87
C LEU A 368 -17.82 -17.08 -10.81
N CYS A 369 -16.57 -17.19 -11.26
CA CYS A 369 -15.61 -16.10 -11.32
C CYS A 369 -15.44 -15.61 -12.76
N VAL A 370 -15.56 -14.31 -12.98
CA VAL A 370 -15.39 -13.68 -14.30
C VAL A 370 -14.17 -12.76 -14.25
N GLU A 371 -13.22 -12.98 -15.15
CA GLU A 371 -12.01 -12.17 -15.29
C GLU A 371 -11.64 -12.08 -16.77
N LYS A 372 -11.19 -10.92 -17.24
CA LYS A 372 -10.90 -10.72 -18.67
C LYS A 372 -9.51 -11.19 -19.08
N ASP A 373 -8.57 -11.22 -18.13
CA ASP A 373 -7.19 -11.63 -18.41
C ASP A 373 -7.03 -13.14 -18.19
N ARG A 374 -6.79 -13.87 -19.29
CA ARG A 374 -6.56 -15.32 -19.29
C ARG A 374 -5.45 -15.76 -18.33
N LYS A 375 -4.42 -14.93 -18.13
CA LYS A 375 -3.34 -15.28 -17.19
C LYS A 375 -3.85 -15.37 -15.77
N PHE A 376 -4.74 -14.47 -15.38
CA PHE A 376 -5.32 -14.47 -14.03
C PHE A 376 -6.36 -15.58 -13.85
N THR A 377 -7.15 -15.91 -14.88
CA THR A 377 -8.04 -17.08 -14.81
C THR A 377 -7.26 -18.38 -14.63
N ASN A 378 -6.13 -18.55 -15.33
CA ASN A 378 -5.30 -19.75 -15.17
C ASN A 378 -4.73 -19.86 -13.75
N LEU A 379 -4.20 -18.75 -13.19
CA LEU A 379 -3.74 -18.70 -11.80
C LEU A 379 -4.89 -18.99 -10.82
N ALA A 380 -6.10 -18.53 -11.11
CA ALA A 380 -7.28 -18.78 -10.30
C ALA A 380 -7.69 -20.26 -10.30
N GLU A 381 -7.65 -20.92 -11.45
CA GLU A 381 -7.90 -22.36 -11.60
C GLU A 381 -6.87 -23.19 -10.82
N GLU A 382 -5.59 -22.87 -10.95
CA GLU A 382 -4.50 -23.49 -10.16
C GLU A 382 -4.71 -23.28 -8.65
N SER A 383 -5.12 -22.07 -8.26
CA SER A 383 -5.42 -21.72 -6.87
C SER A 383 -6.61 -22.51 -6.34
N ALA A 384 -7.69 -22.64 -7.13
CA ALA A 384 -8.87 -23.42 -6.77
C ALA A 384 -8.50 -24.89 -6.57
N TYR A 385 -7.70 -25.47 -7.47
CA TYR A 385 -7.21 -26.84 -7.34
C TYR A 385 -6.42 -27.06 -6.05
N MET A 386 -5.51 -26.13 -5.71
CA MET A 386 -4.71 -26.15 -4.48
C MET A 386 -5.57 -26.05 -3.21
N ASN A 387 -6.75 -25.45 -3.33
CA ASN A 387 -7.74 -25.34 -2.27
C ASN A 387 -8.69 -26.54 -2.17
N ASN A 388 -8.44 -27.61 -2.93
CA ASN A 388 -9.29 -28.79 -3.07
C ASN A 388 -10.68 -28.49 -3.64
N LEU A 389 -10.80 -27.41 -4.41
CA LEU A 389 -12.02 -27.09 -5.14
C LEU A 389 -11.97 -27.74 -6.53
N ARG A 390 -13.14 -28.05 -7.07
CA ARG A 390 -13.32 -28.64 -8.40
C ARG A 390 -14.35 -27.83 -9.20
N ASN A 391 -14.48 -28.11 -10.49
CA ASN A 391 -15.39 -27.40 -11.39
C ASN A 391 -16.86 -27.42 -10.93
N LYS A 392 -17.27 -28.44 -10.16
CA LYS A 392 -18.62 -28.50 -9.58
C LYS A 392 -18.86 -27.44 -8.48
N ASP A 393 -17.79 -26.98 -7.83
CA ASP A 393 -17.83 -26.05 -6.69
C ASP A 393 -17.59 -24.61 -7.17
N ILE A 394 -16.67 -24.42 -8.13
CA ILE A 394 -16.26 -23.13 -8.67
C ILE A 394 -15.88 -23.23 -10.15
N GLU A 395 -16.34 -22.26 -10.94
CA GLU A 395 -16.04 -22.13 -12.37
C GLU A 395 -15.39 -20.78 -12.67
N PHE A 396 -14.48 -20.75 -13.65
CA PHE A 396 -13.79 -19.54 -14.09
C PHE A 396 -14.10 -19.25 -15.56
N VAL A 397 -14.51 -18.01 -15.85
CA VAL A 397 -14.87 -17.55 -17.19
C VAL A 397 -13.95 -16.40 -17.59
N CYS A 398 -13.21 -16.62 -18.67
CA CYS A 398 -12.36 -15.59 -19.27
C CYS A 398 -13.21 -14.68 -20.17
N SER A 399 -13.76 -13.60 -19.63
CA SER A 399 -14.63 -12.65 -20.35
C SER A 399 -14.56 -11.25 -19.75
N ASP A 400 -14.89 -10.23 -20.55
CA ASP A 400 -15.20 -8.91 -20.00
C ASP A 400 -16.49 -8.99 -19.17
N ALA A 401 -16.49 -8.36 -17.99
CA ALA A 401 -17.61 -8.45 -17.05
C ALA A 401 -18.90 -7.81 -17.58
N ILE A 402 -18.81 -6.74 -18.38
CA ILE A 402 -20.00 -6.09 -18.96
C ILE A 402 -20.61 -7.02 -20.00
N THR A 403 -19.79 -7.53 -20.93
CA THR A 403 -20.25 -8.49 -21.94
C THR A 403 -20.82 -9.77 -21.31
N PHE A 404 -20.22 -10.25 -20.22
CA PHE A 404 -20.77 -11.37 -19.46
C PHE A 404 -22.17 -11.05 -18.90
N LEU A 405 -22.32 -9.90 -18.22
CA LEU A 405 -23.58 -9.51 -17.59
C LEU A 405 -24.70 -9.28 -18.61
N GLU A 406 -24.41 -8.68 -19.77
CA GLU A 406 -25.40 -8.48 -20.84
C GLU A 406 -26.02 -9.80 -21.35
N ASN A 407 -25.29 -10.90 -21.24
CA ASN A 407 -25.72 -12.23 -21.70
C ASN A 407 -26.15 -13.16 -20.55
N CYS A 408 -26.00 -12.72 -19.30
CA CYS A 408 -26.26 -13.55 -18.14
C CYS A 408 -27.76 -13.65 -17.85
N LYS A 409 -28.28 -14.89 -17.89
CA LYS A 409 -29.69 -15.20 -17.58
C LYS A 409 -29.86 -15.90 -16.22
N GLU A 410 -28.74 -16.25 -15.58
CA GLU A 410 -28.75 -16.92 -14.28
C GLU A 410 -28.85 -15.88 -13.15
N LEU A 411 -29.56 -16.25 -12.09
CA LEU A 411 -29.66 -15.46 -10.86
C LEU A 411 -28.70 -16.02 -9.80
N PHE A 412 -28.06 -15.09 -9.08
CA PHE A 412 -27.12 -15.35 -8.00
C PHE A 412 -27.62 -14.75 -6.70
N ASP A 413 -27.32 -15.42 -5.59
CA ASP A 413 -27.70 -14.95 -4.25
C ASP A 413 -26.72 -13.88 -3.75
N ILE A 414 -25.47 -13.90 -4.24
CA ILE A 414 -24.45 -12.89 -3.95
C ILE A 414 -23.75 -12.52 -5.26
N VAL A 415 -23.71 -11.23 -5.58
CA VAL A 415 -22.91 -10.68 -6.69
C VAL A 415 -21.86 -9.74 -6.12
N ILE A 416 -20.61 -9.93 -6.53
CA ILE A 416 -19.46 -9.12 -6.13
C ILE A 416 -19.00 -8.33 -7.34
N LEU A 417 -18.94 -7.01 -7.18
CA LEU A 417 -18.56 -6.06 -8.21
C LEU A 417 -17.30 -5.30 -7.77
N ASP A 418 -16.14 -5.74 -8.27
CA ASP A 418 -14.83 -5.20 -7.90
C ASP A 418 -14.02 -4.62 -9.09
N PRO A 419 -14.57 -3.61 -9.79
CA PRO A 419 -13.96 -3.10 -11.00
C PRO A 419 -12.61 -2.42 -10.74
N PRO A 420 -11.75 -2.30 -11.78
CA PRO A 420 -10.57 -1.44 -11.70
C PRO A 420 -10.95 0.02 -11.45
N ASN A 421 -9.98 0.88 -11.13
CA ASN A 421 -10.25 2.31 -10.93
C ASN A 421 -10.80 2.97 -12.22
N LEU A 422 -12.12 3.22 -12.22
CA LEU A 422 -12.83 3.86 -13.34
C LEU A 422 -12.69 5.39 -13.34
N ILE A 423 -12.22 5.98 -12.24
CA ILE A 423 -12.02 7.44 -12.06
C ILE A 423 -10.55 7.70 -11.68
N PRO A 424 -9.59 7.48 -12.60
CA PRO A 424 -8.17 7.63 -12.30
C PRO A 424 -7.73 9.10 -12.16
N THR A 425 -8.44 10.03 -12.80
CA THR A 425 -8.19 11.48 -12.71
C THR A 425 -9.52 12.23 -12.71
N SER A 426 -9.52 13.50 -12.28
CA SER A 426 -10.73 14.31 -12.18
C SER A 426 -11.51 14.41 -13.49
N LYS A 427 -10.83 14.33 -14.65
CA LYS A 427 -11.45 14.33 -15.98
C LYS A 427 -12.40 13.13 -16.23
N PHE A 428 -12.24 12.04 -15.48
CA PHE A 428 -13.05 10.83 -15.61
C PHE A 428 -14.19 10.74 -14.61
N ILE A 429 -14.43 11.75 -13.76
CA ILE A 429 -15.50 11.68 -12.74
C ILE A 429 -16.84 11.39 -13.41
N SER A 430 -17.25 12.18 -14.41
CA SER A 430 -18.54 11.99 -15.09
C SER A 430 -18.63 10.64 -15.81
N SER A 431 -17.68 10.33 -16.70
CA SER A 431 -17.70 9.10 -17.49
C SER A 431 -17.51 7.82 -16.66
N GLY A 432 -16.67 7.88 -15.62
CA GLY A 432 -16.47 6.79 -14.68
C GLY A 432 -17.71 6.54 -13.81
N SER A 433 -18.37 7.59 -13.33
CA SER A 433 -19.66 7.47 -12.63
C SER A 433 -20.72 6.83 -13.51
N GLN A 434 -20.87 7.25 -14.77
CA GLN A 434 -21.81 6.63 -15.73
C GLN A 434 -21.49 5.15 -15.96
N ARG A 435 -20.21 4.78 -16.01
CA ARG A 435 -19.81 3.38 -16.13
C ARG A 435 -20.14 2.56 -14.88
N TYR A 436 -20.01 3.14 -13.68
CA TYR A 436 -20.49 2.51 -12.44
C TYR A 436 -22.02 2.32 -12.48
N LEU A 437 -22.79 3.34 -12.87
CA LEU A 437 -24.26 3.23 -13.01
C LEU A 437 -24.64 2.07 -13.92
N HIS A 438 -24.04 2.02 -15.10
CA HIS A 438 -24.32 1.00 -16.09
C HIS A 438 -24.03 -0.41 -15.57
N ILE A 439 -22.86 -0.63 -14.96
CA ILE A 439 -22.49 -1.98 -14.51
C ILE A 439 -23.29 -2.43 -13.27
N ILE A 440 -23.67 -1.51 -12.38
CA ILE A 440 -24.55 -1.81 -11.23
C ILE A 440 -25.95 -2.20 -11.72
N ARG A 441 -26.49 -1.49 -12.71
CA ARG A 441 -27.79 -1.81 -13.34
C ARG A 441 -27.78 -3.21 -13.97
N LEU A 442 -26.73 -3.53 -14.73
CA LEU A 442 -26.57 -4.86 -15.31
C LEU A 442 -26.43 -5.95 -14.25
N ALA A 443 -25.59 -5.74 -13.23
CA ALA A 443 -25.41 -6.69 -12.14
C ALA A 443 -26.71 -6.97 -11.40
N THR A 444 -27.56 -5.96 -11.20
CA THR A 444 -28.87 -6.07 -10.55
C THR A 444 -29.81 -7.07 -11.23
N ASN A 445 -29.73 -7.21 -12.56
CA ASN A 445 -30.53 -8.16 -13.32
C ASN A 445 -30.16 -9.62 -13.06
N CYS A 446 -28.96 -9.87 -12.54
CA CYS A 446 -28.45 -11.21 -12.23
C CYS A 446 -28.59 -11.58 -10.75
N ILE A 447 -29.35 -10.81 -9.96
CA ILE A 447 -29.47 -11.01 -8.50
C ILE A 447 -30.83 -11.61 -8.14
N SER A 448 -30.83 -12.71 -7.39
CA SER A 448 -32.01 -13.32 -6.80
C SER A 448 -32.78 -12.33 -5.90
N SER A 449 -34.08 -12.58 -5.69
CA SER A 449 -34.84 -11.85 -4.66
C SER A 449 -34.20 -12.02 -3.28
N ASN A 450 -34.06 -10.94 -2.52
CA ASN A 450 -33.34 -10.87 -1.24
C ASN A 450 -31.83 -11.16 -1.32
N GLY A 451 -31.25 -11.16 -2.54
CA GLY A 451 -29.83 -11.35 -2.76
C GLY A 451 -28.97 -10.16 -2.33
N LEU A 452 -27.67 -10.38 -2.26
CA LEU A 452 -26.67 -9.39 -1.86
C LEU A 452 -25.87 -8.88 -3.07
N LEU A 453 -25.62 -7.58 -3.11
CA LEU A 453 -24.70 -6.93 -4.05
C LEU A 453 -23.58 -6.24 -3.27
N LEU A 454 -22.35 -6.71 -3.44
CA LEU A 454 -21.16 -5.99 -2.98
C LEU A 454 -20.66 -5.09 -4.11
N ILE A 455 -20.52 -3.79 -3.84
CA ILE A 455 -19.94 -2.80 -4.74
C ILE A 455 -18.66 -2.25 -4.12
N ILE A 456 -17.57 -2.27 -4.88
CA ILE A 456 -16.28 -1.70 -4.48
C ILE A 456 -15.93 -0.49 -5.35
N PHE A 457 -15.58 0.60 -4.68
CA PHE A 457 -15.03 1.81 -5.30
C PHE A 457 -13.56 1.95 -4.92
N SER A 458 -12.67 1.93 -5.91
CA SER A 458 -11.21 2.04 -5.72
C SER A 458 -10.68 3.33 -6.37
N ASN A 459 -11.00 4.49 -5.80
CA ASN A 459 -10.59 5.81 -6.29
C ASN A 459 -10.43 6.80 -5.13
N LYS A 460 -9.62 7.85 -5.32
CA LYS A 460 -9.32 8.89 -4.31
C LYS A 460 -10.10 10.20 -4.54
N LEU A 461 -10.94 10.26 -5.57
CA LEU A 461 -11.48 11.53 -6.11
C LEU A 461 -12.95 11.76 -5.79
N CYS A 462 -13.67 10.70 -5.42
CA CYS A 462 -15.05 10.77 -5.01
C CYS A 462 -15.16 10.69 -3.48
N SER A 463 -16.08 11.50 -2.95
CA SER A 463 -16.49 11.42 -1.56
C SER A 463 -17.37 10.20 -1.32
N TYR A 464 -17.60 9.89 -0.03
CA TYR A 464 -18.59 8.90 0.35
C TYR A 464 -19.99 9.24 -0.21
N GLN A 465 -20.38 10.53 -0.18
CA GLN A 465 -21.68 10.97 -0.66
C GLN A 465 -21.82 10.80 -2.17
N ASP A 466 -20.75 11.04 -2.94
CA ASP A 466 -20.74 10.80 -4.39
C ASP A 466 -21.01 9.32 -4.70
N HIS A 467 -20.44 8.40 -3.91
CA HIS A 467 -20.71 6.96 -4.06
C HIS A 467 -22.14 6.59 -3.73
N ILE A 468 -22.73 7.15 -2.68
CA ILE A 468 -24.15 6.97 -2.37
C ILE A 468 -25.03 7.48 -3.51
N ASN A 469 -24.72 8.64 -4.08
CA ASN A 469 -25.47 9.19 -5.21
C ASN A 469 -25.41 8.27 -6.43
N ILE A 470 -24.22 7.72 -6.77
CA ILE A 470 -24.07 6.73 -7.84
C ILE A 470 -24.91 5.48 -7.55
N ILE A 471 -24.86 4.96 -6.32
CA ILE A 471 -25.65 3.78 -5.94
C ILE A 471 -27.14 4.07 -6.13
N ASN A 472 -27.66 5.16 -5.55
CA ASN A 472 -29.07 5.53 -5.62
C ASN A 472 -29.54 5.69 -7.07
N GLU A 473 -28.77 6.41 -7.89
CA GLU A 473 -29.07 6.63 -9.31
C GLU A 473 -29.07 5.32 -10.13
N SER A 474 -28.34 4.30 -9.67
CA SER A 474 -28.33 2.97 -10.31
C SER A 474 -29.66 2.22 -10.12
N PHE A 475 -30.47 2.60 -9.12
CA PHE A 475 -31.69 1.89 -8.74
C PHE A 475 -32.99 2.69 -9.01
N VAL A 476 -32.91 3.89 -9.60
CA VAL A 476 -34.09 4.75 -9.91
C VAL A 476 -35.16 3.99 -10.70
N ASP A 477 -34.75 3.24 -11.72
CA ASP A 477 -35.66 2.46 -12.57
C ASP A 477 -35.81 1.01 -12.09
N SER A 478 -35.29 0.68 -10.90
CA SER A 478 -35.43 -0.65 -10.33
C SER A 478 -36.74 -0.75 -9.56
N ASN A 479 -37.55 -1.76 -9.89
CA ASN A 479 -38.74 -2.12 -9.11
C ASN A 479 -38.36 -2.89 -7.83
N ARG A 480 -37.23 -2.57 -7.19
CA ARG A 480 -36.70 -3.28 -6.03
C ARG A 480 -36.43 -2.32 -4.89
N THR A 481 -36.73 -2.76 -3.66
CA THR A 481 -36.31 -2.01 -2.47
C THR A 481 -34.87 -2.37 -2.12
N VAL A 482 -33.99 -1.37 -1.95
CA VAL A 482 -32.56 -1.59 -1.66
C VAL A 482 -32.21 -1.13 -0.24
N LYS A 483 -31.44 -1.95 0.49
CA LYS A 483 -30.93 -1.63 1.83
C LYS A 483 -29.42 -1.73 1.86
N ILE A 484 -28.74 -0.74 2.43
CA ILE A 484 -27.32 -0.88 2.78
C ILE A 484 -27.25 -1.70 4.07
N VAL A 485 -26.71 -2.91 4.00
CA VAL A 485 -26.57 -3.84 5.14
C VAL A 485 -25.14 -3.93 5.66
N GLY A 486 -24.18 -3.33 4.94
CA GLY A 486 -22.81 -3.17 5.39
C GLY A 486 -22.08 -2.13 4.53
N GLN A 487 -21.10 -1.47 5.12
CA GLN A 487 -20.23 -0.54 4.40
C GLN A 487 -18.91 -0.33 5.14
N GLY A 488 -17.87 0.10 4.44
CA GLY A 488 -16.60 0.37 5.08
C GLY A 488 -15.47 0.79 4.15
N ARG A 489 -14.25 0.65 4.66
CA ARG A 489 -12.99 1.08 4.04
C ARG A 489 -11.98 -0.07 4.01
N GLY A 490 -10.74 0.25 3.66
CA GLY A 490 -9.64 -0.70 3.58
C GLY A 490 -9.32 -1.32 4.93
N SER A 491 -8.68 -2.48 4.91
CA SER A 491 -8.27 -3.17 6.13
C SER A 491 -7.28 -2.36 6.96
N PRO A 492 -7.18 -2.61 8.28
CA PRO A 492 -6.38 -1.78 9.18
C PRO A 492 -4.86 -1.77 8.90
N ASP A 493 -4.33 -2.63 8.03
CA ASP A 493 -2.94 -2.60 7.56
C ASP A 493 -2.70 -1.50 6.51
N HIS A 494 -3.75 -0.78 6.13
CA HIS A 494 -3.74 0.43 5.31
C HIS A 494 -4.17 1.65 6.15
N PRO A 495 -3.40 2.01 7.20
CA PRO A 495 -3.71 3.18 8.00
C PRO A 495 -3.71 4.43 7.10
N ALA A 496 -4.59 5.37 7.41
CA ALA A 496 -4.63 6.67 6.75
C ALA A 496 -4.21 7.75 7.76
N ASN A 497 -3.45 8.74 7.28
CA ASN A 497 -3.14 9.91 8.09
C ASN A 497 -4.41 10.75 8.28
N LEU A 498 -4.81 10.95 9.55
CA LEU A 498 -6.05 11.66 9.90
C LEU A 498 -6.12 13.06 9.29
N SER A 499 -5.01 13.79 9.28
CA SER A 499 -4.99 15.18 8.84
C SER A 499 -4.96 15.33 7.32
N LEU A 500 -4.57 14.28 6.61
CA LEU A 500 -4.71 14.16 5.15
C LEU A 500 -6.05 13.56 4.74
N TYR A 501 -6.88 13.18 5.72
CA TYR A 501 -8.09 12.44 5.46
C TYR A 501 -9.17 13.36 4.87
N GLN A 502 -9.18 13.45 3.54
CA GLN A 502 -10.27 14.10 2.81
C GLN A 502 -11.23 13.03 2.26
N PHE A 503 -10.70 12.05 1.54
CA PHE A 503 -11.44 10.91 0.99
C PHE A 503 -10.62 9.61 1.15
N SER A 504 -11.30 8.47 1.26
CA SER A 504 -10.66 7.15 1.19
C SER A 504 -10.26 6.86 -0.24
N ASP A 505 -9.18 6.11 -0.43
CA ASP A 505 -8.83 5.52 -1.74
C ASP A 505 -9.65 4.26 -2.06
N PHE A 506 -10.38 3.75 -1.07
CA PHE A 506 -11.17 2.54 -1.15
C PHE A 506 -12.42 2.62 -0.26
N TYR A 507 -13.59 2.38 -0.85
CA TYR A 507 -14.87 2.19 -0.17
C TYR A 507 -15.55 0.92 -0.67
N TRP A 508 -16.35 0.31 0.18
CA TRP A 508 -17.24 -0.79 -0.21
C TRP A 508 -18.62 -0.62 0.42
N PHE A 509 -19.63 -1.11 -0.29
CA PHE A 509 -21.04 -1.11 0.11
C PHE A 509 -21.63 -2.48 -0.17
N LEU A 510 -22.22 -3.10 0.85
CA LEU A 510 -22.97 -4.35 0.75
C LEU A 510 -24.46 -4.01 0.81
N LEU A 511 -25.15 -4.28 -0.28
CA LEU A 511 -26.57 -4.00 -0.46
C LEU A 511 -27.37 -5.29 -0.40
N GLN A 512 -28.56 -5.24 0.20
CA GLN A 512 -29.59 -6.27 0.05
C GLN A 512 -30.68 -5.75 -0.88
N LEU A 513 -31.02 -6.54 -1.89
CA LEU A 513 -32.06 -6.22 -2.87
C LEU A 513 -33.33 -7.01 -2.55
N CYS A 514 -34.31 -6.33 -1.95
CA CYS A 514 -35.62 -6.89 -1.66
C CYS A 514 -36.55 -6.84 -2.89
N PRO A 515 -37.56 -7.71 -2.96
CA PRO A 515 -38.63 -7.65 -3.96
C PRO A 515 -39.31 -6.29 -4.08
#